data_AF-A0A838HBS3-F1
#
_entry.id   AF-A0A838HBS3-F1
#
_cell.length_a   1.000
_cell.length_b   1.000
_cell.length_c   1.000
_cell.angle_alpha   90.00
_cell.angle_beta   90.00
_cell.angle_gamma   90.00
#
_symmetry.space_group_name_H-M   'P 1'
#
loop_
_entity.id
_entity.type
_entity.pdbx_description
1 polymer ?
#
loop_
_entity_poly.entity_id
_entity_poly.type
_entity_poly.pdbx_seq_one_letter_code
_entity_poly.pdbx_strand_id
1 'polypeptide(L)'
;MAPYAGLLAFDEGFRVSDGFAFRGLKDAAVFGGRLGYTLSRRLGVEGSLAVSSQAIDPSSQAGSGGVDADLTAYLAEALLYLASGPVIPFVAVGGGGMSFSTNAELTDDESSSGAVASVGGGFKLPLSPMLAVRLDARDLLVRRDERSLGSLFGGEGQLRHNVALSAGVALRFGGPADEDSDGIYDDRDRCPGTRAGSPVDENGCEPRIPEGPPPVRTDGDGDGVSDGLDRCPGTPAGVVVDLDGCPIEGAGEGTSGTNDK
;
A
#
# COMPACT_ATOMS: atom_id res chain seq x y z
N MET A 1 13.41 7.41 9.79
CA MET A 1 14.02 7.93 8.55
C MET A 1 13.85 6.86 7.49
N ALA A 2 13.34 7.20 6.31
CA ALA A 2 13.00 6.22 5.28
C ALA A 2 13.63 6.64 3.94
N PRO A 3 14.79 6.06 3.54
CA PRO A 3 15.25 6.22 2.17
C PRO A 3 14.28 5.55 1.20
N TYR A 4 14.02 6.18 0.06
CA TYR A 4 13.15 5.62 -1.00
C TYR A 4 13.70 5.91 -2.39
N ALA A 5 13.35 5.04 -3.33
CA ALA A 5 13.59 5.23 -4.76
C ALA A 5 12.26 5.04 -5.49
N GLY A 6 11.98 5.87 -6.47
CA GLY A 6 10.69 5.87 -7.16
C GLY A 6 10.82 6.23 -8.62
N LEU A 7 9.70 6.13 -9.31
CA LEU A 7 9.51 6.60 -10.66
C LEU A 7 8.50 7.73 -10.62
N LEU A 8 8.85 8.88 -11.15
CA LEU A 8 7.92 9.97 -11.38
C LEU A 8 7.57 9.98 -12.86
N ALA A 9 6.31 9.66 -13.14
CA ALA A 9 5.74 9.69 -14.47
C ALA A 9 5.12 11.08 -14.69
N PHE A 10 5.65 11.81 -15.66
CA PHE A 10 5.11 13.09 -16.08
C PHE A 10 4.04 12.86 -17.13
N ASP A 11 2.91 13.56 -17.03
CA ASP A 11 1.96 13.60 -18.14
C ASP A 11 2.57 14.40 -19.31
N GLU A 12 2.34 13.96 -20.56
CA GLU A 12 2.99 14.45 -21.77
C GLU A 12 2.75 15.96 -21.97
N GLY A 13 3.60 16.82 -21.41
CA GLY A 13 3.49 18.24 -21.74
C GLY A 13 4.14 19.26 -20.83
N PHE A 14 5.19 18.94 -20.06
CA PHE A 14 5.98 19.98 -19.40
C PHE A 14 6.67 20.86 -20.46
N ARG A 15 6.02 21.98 -20.82
CA ARG A 15 6.56 22.96 -21.78
C ARG A 15 7.08 24.15 -21.01
N VAL A 16 8.39 24.29 -20.87
CA VAL A 16 9.04 25.55 -20.48
C VAL A 16 8.75 26.60 -21.59
N SER A 17 8.44 27.85 -21.24
CA SER A 17 8.07 28.97 -22.15
C SER A 17 9.22 29.97 -22.13
N ASP A 18 9.65 30.68 -23.17
CA ASP A 18 9.17 30.89 -24.53
C ASP A 18 10.30 30.54 -25.53
N GLY A 19 9.96 29.86 -26.62
CA GLY A 19 10.89 29.56 -27.73
C GLY A 19 11.44 28.13 -27.78
N PHE A 20 11.45 27.39 -26.66
CA PHE A 20 11.91 26.00 -26.61
C PHE A 20 10.83 25.09 -26.02
N ALA A 21 9.92 24.63 -26.87
CA ALA A 21 8.96 23.61 -26.51
C ALA A 21 9.69 22.25 -26.38
N PHE A 22 10.08 21.87 -25.16
CA PHE A 22 10.40 20.47 -24.88
C PHE A 22 9.11 19.63 -25.05
N ARG A 23 9.10 18.75 -26.06
CA ARG A 23 8.06 17.73 -26.24
C ARG A 23 8.49 16.49 -25.47
N GLY A 24 7.72 16.13 -24.43
CA GLY A 24 7.85 14.85 -23.72
C GLY A 24 9.05 14.79 -22.77
N LEU A 25 8.84 15.13 -21.50
CA LEU A 25 9.72 14.59 -20.45
C LEU A 25 9.41 13.10 -20.35
N LYS A 26 10.42 12.24 -20.50
CA LYS A 26 10.30 10.80 -20.29
C LYS A 26 10.15 10.51 -18.78
N ASP A 27 9.59 9.36 -18.44
CA ASP A 27 9.52 8.88 -17.05
C ASP A 27 10.89 8.99 -16.37
N ALA A 28 10.92 9.53 -15.16
CA ALA A 28 12.15 9.86 -14.47
C ALA A 28 12.31 9.05 -13.20
N ALA A 29 13.49 8.46 -13.01
CA ALA A 29 13.85 7.89 -11.72
C ALA A 29 14.04 9.04 -10.70
N VAL A 30 13.42 8.92 -9.55
CA VAL A 30 13.54 9.87 -8.44
C VAL A 30 14.10 9.15 -7.23
N PHE A 31 15.07 9.76 -6.57
CA PHE A 31 15.65 9.25 -5.35
C PHE A 31 15.40 10.25 -4.22
N GLY A 32 15.13 9.76 -3.03
CA GLY A 32 14.75 10.65 -1.96
C GLY A 32 14.84 10.07 -0.58
N GLY A 33 14.65 10.96 0.39
CA GLY A 33 14.54 10.63 1.79
C GLY A 33 13.25 11.17 2.37
N ARG A 34 12.65 10.40 3.30
CA ARG A 34 11.52 10.86 4.10
C ARG A 34 11.84 10.82 5.58
N LEU A 35 11.35 11.82 6.29
CA LEU A 35 11.35 11.86 7.74
C LEU A 35 9.91 12.11 8.20
N GLY A 36 9.37 11.13 8.93
CA GLY A 36 8.01 11.21 9.44
C GLY A 36 7.94 11.02 10.94
N TYR A 37 6.93 11.63 11.54
CA TYR A 37 6.57 11.48 12.95
C TYR A 37 5.12 11.02 13.04
N THR A 38 4.86 9.98 13.85
CA THR A 38 3.51 9.47 14.08
C THR A 38 2.96 10.13 15.32
N LEU A 39 2.00 11.03 15.14
CA LEU A 39 1.36 11.81 16.22
C LEU A 39 0.37 10.96 17.01
N SER A 40 -0.36 10.09 16.31
CA SER A 40 -1.34 9.16 16.89
C SER A 40 -1.42 7.89 16.04
N ARG A 41 -2.22 6.90 16.44
CA ARG A 41 -2.41 5.65 15.65
C ARG A 41 -2.95 5.90 14.25
N ARG A 42 -3.69 6.99 14.05
CA ARG A 42 -4.28 7.34 12.75
C ARG A 42 -3.56 8.50 12.08
N LEU A 43 -2.85 9.36 12.81
CA LEU A 43 -2.27 10.58 12.24
C LEU A 43 -0.75 10.56 12.28
N GLY A 44 -0.13 10.84 11.14
CA GLY A 44 1.29 11.16 11.03
C GLY A 44 1.52 12.44 10.27
N VAL A 45 2.73 12.96 10.38
CA VAL A 45 3.25 14.03 9.52
C VAL A 45 4.57 13.56 8.92
N GLU A 46 4.85 13.94 7.68
CA GLU A 46 6.02 13.52 6.94
C GLU A 46 6.58 14.65 6.09
N GLY A 47 7.89 14.88 6.19
CA GLY A 47 8.65 15.68 5.25
C GLY A 47 9.40 14.77 4.29
N SER A 48 9.41 15.11 3.00
CA SER A 48 10.17 14.38 1.99
C SER A 48 11.01 15.31 1.13
N LEU A 49 12.21 14.84 0.79
CA LEU A 49 13.06 15.43 -0.24
C LEU A 49 13.21 14.41 -1.36
N ALA A 50 13.13 14.86 -2.60
CA ALA A 50 13.26 14.05 -3.80
C ALA A 50 14.17 14.78 -4.79
N VAL A 51 15.09 14.06 -5.41
CA VAL A 51 15.97 14.55 -6.46
C VAL A 51 15.88 13.61 -7.67
N SER A 52 15.98 14.17 -8.86
CA SER A 52 16.00 13.42 -10.10
C SER A 52 16.87 14.14 -11.11
N SER A 53 17.77 13.42 -11.74
CA SER A 53 18.52 13.90 -12.90
C SER A 53 17.96 13.19 -14.13
N GLN A 54 17.52 13.99 -15.11
CA GLN A 54 17.03 13.49 -16.40
C GLN A 54 17.96 13.94 -17.52
N ALA A 55 18.43 12.99 -18.33
CA ALA A 55 18.98 13.28 -19.63
C ALA A 55 17.82 13.47 -20.62
N ILE A 56 17.67 14.66 -21.22
CA ILE A 56 16.64 14.92 -22.23
C ILE A 56 17.16 14.38 -23.57
N ASP A 57 16.53 13.33 -24.10
CA ASP A 57 16.84 12.81 -25.45
C ASP A 57 16.46 13.84 -26.52
N PRO A 58 17.41 14.36 -27.32
CA PRO A 58 17.17 15.40 -28.31
C PRO A 58 16.57 14.79 -29.58
N SER A 59 15.35 14.27 -29.51
CA SER A 59 14.64 13.81 -30.72
C SER A 59 13.91 14.94 -31.46
N SER A 60 14.10 16.19 -31.06
CA SER A 60 13.44 17.32 -31.74
C SER A 60 14.27 18.59 -31.92
N GLN A 61 15.58 18.50 -32.19
CA GLN A 61 16.29 19.42 -33.10
C GLN A 61 17.71 18.92 -33.37
N ALA A 62 18.10 18.96 -34.65
CA ALA A 62 19.43 18.65 -35.12
C ALA A 62 20.43 19.70 -34.59
N GLY A 63 21.30 19.30 -33.67
CA GLY A 63 22.41 20.16 -33.22
C GLY A 63 22.86 19.89 -31.79
N SER A 64 23.81 18.97 -31.65
CA SER A 64 24.88 18.94 -30.64
C SER A 64 24.56 19.31 -29.18
N GLY A 65 24.44 18.28 -28.33
CA GLY A 65 24.55 18.36 -26.87
C GLY A 65 23.28 17.89 -26.17
N GLY A 66 23.33 16.76 -25.46
CA GLY A 66 22.26 16.40 -24.52
C GLY A 66 22.18 17.48 -23.44
N VAL A 67 20.98 17.97 -23.16
CA VAL A 67 20.74 18.90 -22.04
C VAL A 67 20.29 18.07 -20.85
N ASP A 68 20.98 18.20 -19.72
CA ASP A 68 20.59 17.55 -18.48
C ASP A 68 19.71 18.52 -17.68
N ALA A 69 18.59 18.00 -17.16
CA ALA A 69 17.69 18.74 -16.29
C ALA A 69 17.67 18.07 -14.92
N ASP A 70 17.97 18.86 -13.89
CA ASP A 70 17.89 18.43 -12.50
C ASP A 70 16.59 18.95 -11.87
N LEU A 71 15.86 18.04 -11.23
CA LEU A 71 14.66 18.30 -10.44
C LEU A 71 15.01 18.11 -8.96
N THR A 72 14.60 19.08 -8.14
CA THR A 72 14.52 18.91 -6.69
C THR A 72 13.11 19.22 -6.21
N ALA A 73 12.53 18.35 -5.39
CA ALA A 73 11.22 18.53 -4.79
C ALA A 73 11.29 18.35 -3.27
N TYR A 74 10.59 19.21 -2.56
CA TYR A 74 10.40 19.11 -1.11
C TYR A 74 8.91 19.18 -0.79
N LEU A 75 8.42 18.24 0.00
CA LEU A 75 6.99 18.15 0.37
C LEU A 75 6.85 17.98 1.89
N ALA A 76 5.79 18.54 2.43
CA ALA A 76 5.29 18.29 3.77
C ALA A 76 3.86 17.74 3.66
N GLU A 77 3.62 16.57 4.23
CA GLU A 77 2.36 15.83 4.12
C GLU A 77 1.83 15.43 5.50
N ALA A 78 0.51 15.48 5.65
CA ALA A 78 -0.21 14.78 6.70
C ALA A 78 -0.61 13.39 6.21
N LEU A 79 -0.43 12.38 7.06
CA LEU A 79 -0.74 10.99 6.80
C LEU A 79 -1.91 10.54 7.66
N LEU A 80 -2.92 9.92 7.05
CA LEU A 80 -4.00 9.25 7.76
C LEU A 80 -3.90 7.73 7.53
N TYR A 81 -3.54 6.98 8.58
CA TYR A 81 -3.52 5.52 8.57
C TYR A 81 -4.94 4.98 8.73
N LEU A 82 -5.36 4.13 7.79
CA LEU A 82 -6.74 3.65 7.70
C LEU A 82 -6.97 2.36 8.52
N ALA A 83 -5.93 1.54 8.67
CA ALA A 83 -5.98 0.29 9.43
C ALA A 83 -4.59 -0.06 10.01
N SER A 84 -4.58 -0.88 11.05
CA SER A 84 -3.40 -1.56 11.61
C SER A 84 -3.33 -3.01 11.13
N GLY A 85 -2.15 -3.61 11.22
CA GLY A 85 -1.92 -5.02 10.85
C GLY A 85 -0.73 -5.20 9.88
N PRO A 86 -0.70 -6.32 9.12
CA PRO A 86 0.45 -6.71 8.29
C PRO A 86 0.60 -5.82 7.05
N VAL A 87 -0.48 -5.15 6.67
CA VAL A 87 -0.52 -4.16 5.60
C VAL A 87 -1.19 -2.93 6.18
N ILE A 88 -0.46 -1.82 6.26
CA ILE A 88 -0.93 -0.56 6.83
C ILE A 88 -1.23 0.40 5.68
N PRO A 89 -2.49 0.48 5.20
CA PRO A 89 -2.90 1.47 4.22
C PRO A 89 -2.94 2.87 4.84
N PHE A 90 -2.55 3.88 4.06
CA PHE A 90 -2.67 5.28 4.44
C PHE A 90 -3.02 6.16 3.25
N VAL A 91 -3.65 7.30 3.55
CA VAL A 91 -3.78 8.43 2.62
C VAL A 91 -2.85 9.55 3.06
N ALA A 92 -2.42 10.34 2.10
CA ALA A 92 -1.50 11.44 2.29
C ALA A 92 -2.03 12.68 1.56
N VAL A 93 -1.93 13.82 2.23
CA VAL A 93 -2.27 15.12 1.65
C VAL A 93 -1.29 16.16 2.15
N GLY A 94 -0.86 17.05 1.27
CA GLY A 94 0.10 18.06 1.63
C GLY A 94 0.50 18.94 0.47
N GLY A 95 1.69 19.51 0.59
CA GLY A 95 2.25 20.35 -0.44
C GLY A 95 3.67 20.77 -0.13
N GLY A 96 4.23 21.56 -1.04
CA GLY A 96 5.59 22.07 -0.91
C GLY A 96 6.01 22.77 -2.18
N GLY A 97 7.24 22.52 -2.60
CA GLY A 97 7.82 23.16 -3.77
C GLY A 97 8.64 22.20 -4.63
N MET A 98 8.77 22.57 -5.90
CA MET A 98 9.66 21.92 -6.85
C MET A 98 10.48 22.98 -7.58
N SER A 99 11.74 22.66 -7.84
CA SER A 99 12.68 23.49 -8.58
C SER A 99 13.31 22.69 -9.72
N PHE A 100 13.44 23.34 -10.87
CA PHE A 100 14.10 22.79 -12.05
C PHE A 100 15.32 23.65 -12.40
N SER A 101 16.45 23.00 -12.67
CA SER A 101 17.66 23.63 -13.19
C SER A 101 18.13 22.89 -14.44
N THR A 102 18.55 23.64 -15.46
CA THR A 102 19.05 23.09 -16.74
C THR A 102 20.46 23.64 -17.03
N ASN A 103 21.35 22.82 -17.58
CA ASN A 103 22.73 23.19 -17.87
C ASN A 103 22.99 23.64 -19.33
N ALA A 104 21.98 24.19 -20.02
CA ALA A 104 22.11 24.59 -21.43
C ALA A 104 22.87 25.93 -21.56
N GLU A 105 24.11 25.85 -22.05
CA GLU A 105 25.02 26.98 -22.30
C GLU A 105 24.62 27.84 -23.52
N LEU A 106 23.34 28.24 -23.65
CA LEU A 106 22.87 29.09 -24.76
C LEU A 106 21.89 30.20 -24.41
N THR A 107 21.34 30.29 -23.20
CA THR A 107 20.54 31.44 -22.74
C THR A 107 20.38 31.37 -21.23
N ASP A 108 20.41 32.53 -20.56
CA ASP A 108 20.32 32.78 -19.11
C ASP A 108 19.72 31.65 -18.25
N ASP A 109 20.39 31.30 -17.14
CA ASP A 109 19.98 30.32 -16.12
C ASP A 109 18.57 30.61 -15.57
N GLU A 110 17.53 30.11 -16.23
CA GLU A 110 16.14 30.24 -15.81
C GLU A 110 15.78 29.16 -14.78
N SER A 111 16.09 29.42 -13.51
CA SER A 111 15.62 28.60 -12.40
C SER A 111 14.11 28.80 -12.18
N SER A 112 13.30 27.83 -12.60
CA SER A 112 11.86 27.86 -12.36
C SER A 112 11.52 27.09 -11.08
N SER A 113 10.84 27.77 -10.14
CA SER A 113 10.32 27.19 -8.91
C SER A 113 8.80 27.33 -8.85
N GLY A 114 8.11 26.26 -8.47
CA GLY A 114 6.64 26.21 -8.42
C GLY A 114 6.13 25.60 -7.11
N ALA A 115 4.97 26.09 -6.66
CA ALA A 115 4.24 25.47 -5.56
C ALA A 115 3.58 24.16 -6.03
N VAL A 116 3.55 23.17 -5.13
CA VAL A 116 3.03 21.83 -5.41
C VAL A 116 2.02 21.47 -4.34
N ALA A 117 0.84 21.03 -4.75
CA ALA A 117 -0.05 20.27 -3.87
C ALA A 117 0.14 18.78 -4.14
N SER A 118 0.13 17.97 -3.09
CA SER A 118 0.28 16.52 -3.16
C SER A 118 -0.94 15.86 -2.55
N VAL A 119 -1.50 14.88 -3.25
CA VAL A 119 -2.53 13.99 -2.72
C VAL A 119 -2.23 12.56 -3.16
N GLY A 120 -2.44 11.60 -2.29
CA GLY A 120 -2.29 10.22 -2.67
C GLY A 120 -2.40 9.28 -1.49
N GLY A 121 -1.74 8.14 -1.61
CA GLY A 121 -1.77 7.14 -0.57
C GLY A 121 -0.71 6.08 -0.78
N GLY A 122 -0.75 5.07 0.06
CA GLY A 122 0.22 4.00 0.00
C GLY A 122 -0.01 2.92 1.03
N PHE A 123 0.92 1.99 1.05
CA PHE A 123 0.93 0.85 1.96
C PHE A 123 2.28 0.78 2.65
N LYS A 124 2.27 0.53 3.96
CA LYS A 124 3.45 0.06 4.69
C LYS A 124 3.29 -1.43 4.98
N LEU A 125 4.36 -2.17 4.75
CA LEU A 125 4.47 -3.61 4.95
C LEU A 125 5.56 -3.81 6.02
N PRO A 126 5.19 -3.87 7.31
CA PRO A 126 6.14 -4.14 8.38
C PRO A 126 6.82 -5.49 8.17
N LEU A 127 8.16 -5.50 8.19
CA LEU A 127 8.97 -6.71 8.16
C LEU A 127 9.53 -7.03 9.57
N SER A 128 9.70 -6.01 10.40
CA SER A 128 10.09 -6.10 11.81
C SER A 128 9.65 -4.82 12.55
N PRO A 129 9.78 -4.73 13.89
CA PRO A 129 9.48 -3.51 14.65
C PRO A 129 10.20 -2.25 14.14
N MET A 130 11.38 -2.43 13.52
CA MET A 130 12.24 -1.34 13.05
C MET A 130 12.19 -1.14 11.53
N LEU A 131 11.72 -2.13 10.77
CA LEU A 131 11.86 -2.18 9.32
C LEU A 131 10.50 -2.40 8.66
N ALA A 132 10.15 -1.55 7.71
CA ALA A 132 9.01 -1.76 6.83
C ALA A 132 9.38 -1.47 5.38
N VAL A 133 8.77 -2.19 4.45
CA VAL A 133 8.72 -1.75 3.04
C VAL A 133 7.55 -0.79 2.89
N ARG A 134 7.71 0.24 2.06
CA ARG A 134 6.66 1.21 1.78
C ARG A 134 6.48 1.38 0.29
N LEU A 135 5.24 1.43 -0.14
CA LEU A 135 4.82 1.75 -1.49
C LEU A 135 3.94 3.00 -1.44
N ASP A 136 4.21 3.98 -2.29
CA ASP A 136 3.43 5.21 -2.38
C ASP A 136 3.02 5.48 -3.83
N ALA A 137 1.80 5.98 -4.01
CA ALA A 137 1.34 6.66 -5.20
C ALA A 137 0.90 8.07 -4.80
N ARG A 138 1.41 9.08 -5.50
CA ARG A 138 1.10 10.50 -5.29
C ARG A 138 0.70 11.13 -6.61
N ASP A 139 -0.32 11.97 -6.60
CA ASP A 139 -0.62 12.93 -7.65
C ASP A 139 -0.10 14.31 -7.19
N LEU A 140 0.84 14.85 -7.96
CA LEU A 140 1.49 16.12 -7.74
C LEU A 140 0.86 17.17 -8.66
N LEU A 141 0.02 17.99 -8.03
CA LEU A 141 -0.68 19.10 -8.65
C LEU A 141 0.25 20.30 -8.69
N VAL A 142 0.69 20.66 -9.90
CA VAL A 142 1.61 21.78 -10.12
C VAL A 142 0.87 22.91 -10.80
N ARG A 143 1.10 24.14 -10.32
CA ARG A 143 0.60 25.36 -10.97
C ARG A 143 1.72 26.32 -11.29
N ARG A 144 1.71 26.82 -12.52
CA ARG A 144 2.84 27.48 -13.15
C ARG A 144 3.04 28.94 -12.73
N ASP A 145 1.97 29.68 -12.44
CA ASP A 145 2.05 31.15 -12.45
C ASP A 145 2.09 31.86 -11.09
N GLU A 146 2.04 31.19 -9.94
CA GLU A 146 1.94 31.92 -8.66
C GLU A 146 2.62 31.24 -7.48
N ARG A 147 3.43 32.01 -6.75
CA ARG A 147 4.26 31.60 -5.59
C ARG A 147 3.46 31.41 -4.29
N SER A 148 2.15 31.15 -4.34
CA SER A 148 1.28 31.18 -3.15
C SER A 148 0.35 29.96 -3.06
N LEU A 149 0.45 29.23 -1.93
CA LEU A 149 -0.31 28.01 -1.64
C LEU A 149 -1.84 28.23 -1.65
N GLY A 150 -2.30 29.45 -1.35
CA GLY A 150 -3.73 29.80 -1.29
C GLY A 150 -4.41 29.87 -2.65
N SER A 151 -3.65 29.99 -3.74
CA SER A 151 -4.25 30.13 -5.07
C SER A 151 -4.52 28.77 -5.73
N LEU A 152 -3.84 27.69 -5.32
CA LEU A 152 -4.04 26.31 -5.80
C LEU A 152 -5.50 25.82 -5.71
N PHE A 153 -6.29 26.34 -4.77
CA PHE A 153 -7.69 25.96 -4.55
C PHE A 153 -8.72 26.99 -5.06
N GLY A 154 -8.31 28.09 -5.71
CA GLY A 154 -9.22 29.21 -5.99
C GLY A 154 -8.86 30.16 -7.15
N GLY A 155 -7.97 29.80 -8.07
CA GLY A 155 -7.59 30.66 -9.22
C GLY A 155 -7.91 30.05 -10.58
N GLU A 156 -8.21 30.90 -11.58
CA GLU A 156 -8.35 30.52 -12.99
C GLU A 156 -6.96 30.20 -13.59
N GLY A 157 -6.60 28.92 -13.67
CA GLY A 157 -5.35 28.46 -14.28
C GLY A 157 -5.36 26.94 -14.48
N GLN A 158 -4.62 26.43 -15.48
CA GLN A 158 -4.54 24.98 -15.74
C GLN A 158 -3.72 24.29 -14.64
N LEU A 159 -4.40 23.48 -13.81
CA LEU A 159 -3.76 22.52 -12.91
C LEU A 159 -3.19 21.37 -13.73
N ARG A 160 -1.96 20.97 -13.42
CA ARG A 160 -1.29 19.84 -14.07
C ARG A 160 -1.09 18.72 -13.06
N HIS A 161 -1.44 17.50 -13.46
CA HIS A 161 -1.32 16.29 -12.68
C HIS A 161 -0.02 15.58 -13.05
N ASN A 162 0.73 15.12 -12.05
CA ASN A 162 1.95 14.34 -12.28
C ASN A 162 1.95 13.18 -11.29
N VAL A 163 2.03 11.95 -11.78
CA VAL A 163 1.92 10.77 -10.92
C VAL A 163 3.32 10.32 -10.51
N ALA A 164 3.58 10.36 -9.21
CA ALA A 164 4.79 9.81 -8.62
C ALA A 164 4.49 8.48 -7.93
N LEU A 165 5.13 7.42 -8.41
CA LEU A 165 5.13 6.10 -7.79
C LEU A 165 6.46 5.89 -7.09
N SER A 166 6.46 5.37 -5.88
CA SER A 166 7.72 5.10 -5.19
C SER A 166 7.67 3.87 -4.31
N ALA A 167 8.83 3.25 -4.16
CA ALA A 167 9.05 2.15 -3.24
C ALA A 167 10.24 2.48 -2.35
N GLY A 168 10.16 2.15 -1.07
CA GLY A 168 11.23 2.51 -0.15
C GLY A 168 11.26 1.62 1.06
N VAL A 169 12.33 1.79 1.82
CA VAL A 169 12.51 1.13 3.10
C VAL A 169 12.30 2.18 4.19
N ALA A 170 11.35 1.92 5.08
CA ALA A 170 11.08 2.75 6.23
C ALA A 170 11.75 2.16 7.47
N LEU A 171 12.71 2.91 8.01
CA LEU A 171 13.32 2.60 9.30
C LEU A 171 12.66 3.43 10.39
N ARG A 172 12.20 2.72 11.42
CA ARG A 172 11.59 3.29 12.60
C ARG A 172 12.63 3.36 13.72
N PHE A 173 12.82 4.56 14.28
CA PHE A 173 13.77 4.81 15.36
C PHE A 173 13.02 5.39 16.55
N GLY A 174 13.15 4.74 17.70
CA GLY A 174 12.43 5.12 18.92
C GLY A 174 10.92 4.84 18.88
N GLY A 175 10.32 4.89 20.06
CA GLY A 175 8.93 4.54 20.30
C GLY A 175 8.80 3.59 21.49
N PRO A 176 7.60 3.44 22.06
CA PRO A 176 7.34 2.40 23.05
C PRO A 176 7.56 1.03 22.40
N ALA A 177 7.93 0.03 23.20
CA ALA A 177 8.12 -1.34 22.71
C ALA A 177 6.79 -1.93 22.25
N ASP A 178 6.86 -2.78 21.24
CA ASP A 178 5.76 -3.54 20.63
C ASP A 178 6.37 -4.93 20.39
N GLU A 179 6.28 -5.80 21.40
CA GLU A 179 7.02 -7.05 21.50
C GLU A 179 6.54 -8.10 20.49
N ASP A 180 5.24 -8.14 20.22
CA ASP A 180 4.62 -9.09 19.29
C ASP A 180 4.35 -8.52 17.89
N SER A 181 4.64 -7.22 17.69
CA SER A 181 4.60 -6.53 16.39
C SER A 181 3.21 -6.55 15.74
N ASP A 182 2.15 -6.52 16.55
CA ASP A 182 0.76 -6.46 16.08
C ASP A 182 0.30 -5.02 15.74
N GLY A 183 1.13 -4.02 16.08
CA GLY A 183 0.87 -2.59 15.86
C GLY A 183 0.34 -1.86 17.10
N ILE A 184 0.28 -2.53 18.26
CA ILE A 184 -0.14 -2.02 19.55
C ILE A 184 1.02 -2.15 20.52
N TYR A 185 1.54 -1.01 20.97
CA TYR A 185 2.66 -1.03 21.93
C TYR A 185 2.29 -1.69 23.26
N ASP A 186 3.26 -2.33 23.89
CA ASP A 186 3.15 -3.10 25.14
C ASP A 186 2.46 -2.32 26.28
N ASP A 187 2.62 -0.99 26.31
CA ASP A 187 2.00 -0.12 27.32
C ASP A 187 0.47 0.01 27.18
N ARG A 188 -0.06 -0.37 26.03
CA ARG A 188 -1.48 -0.29 25.64
C ARG A 188 -2.02 -1.59 25.08
N ASP A 189 -1.18 -2.62 24.98
CA ASP A 189 -1.56 -3.95 24.57
C ASP A 189 -2.17 -4.71 25.75
N ARG A 190 -3.43 -5.13 25.58
CA ARG A 190 -4.14 -5.94 26.56
C ARG A 190 -3.98 -7.44 26.30
N CYS A 191 -3.49 -7.80 25.12
CA CYS A 191 -3.41 -9.17 24.61
C CYS A 191 -1.98 -9.45 24.11
N PRO A 192 -0.99 -9.51 25.02
CA PRO A 192 0.41 -9.77 24.65
C PRO A 192 0.58 -11.15 24.01
N GLY A 193 1.43 -11.21 22.98
CA GLY A 193 1.72 -12.43 22.23
C GLY A 193 0.72 -12.71 21.11
N THR A 194 0.04 -11.66 20.65
CA THR A 194 -0.78 -11.73 19.45
C THR A 194 0.08 -12.12 18.26
N ARG A 195 -0.48 -12.90 17.34
CA ARG A 195 0.30 -13.37 16.19
C ARG A 195 0.69 -12.15 15.36
N ALA A 196 2.01 -11.96 15.19
CA ALA A 196 2.56 -10.90 14.35
C ALA A 196 1.87 -10.87 12.97
N GLY A 197 1.29 -9.71 12.63
CA GLY A 197 0.55 -9.53 11.38
C GLY A 197 -0.90 -10.02 11.38
N SER A 198 -1.48 -10.41 12.52
CA SER A 198 -2.93 -10.56 12.64
C SER A 198 -3.61 -9.19 12.72
N PRO A 199 -4.80 -9.01 12.14
CA PRO A 199 -5.59 -7.81 12.37
C PRO A 199 -6.08 -7.82 13.82
N VAL A 200 -5.64 -6.85 14.61
CA VAL A 200 -6.05 -6.65 16.01
C VAL A 200 -6.97 -5.45 16.17
N ASP A 201 -7.77 -5.47 17.24
CA ASP A 201 -8.60 -4.34 17.63
C ASP A 201 -7.77 -3.22 18.30
N GLU A 202 -8.44 -2.18 18.82
CA GLU A 202 -7.77 -1.07 19.49
C GLU A 202 -7.08 -1.46 20.81
N ASN A 203 -7.33 -2.65 21.33
CA ASN A 203 -6.75 -3.17 22.56
C ASN A 203 -5.59 -4.16 22.31
N GLY A 204 -5.20 -4.43 21.06
CA GLY A 204 -4.20 -5.47 20.73
C GLY A 204 -4.78 -6.87 20.67
N CYS A 205 -6.11 -7.02 20.68
CA CYS A 205 -6.73 -8.33 20.71
C CYS A 205 -7.21 -8.73 19.32
N GLU A 206 -6.88 -9.94 18.88
CA GLU A 206 -7.46 -10.53 17.67
C GLU A 206 -8.99 -10.62 17.81
N PRO A 207 -9.76 -10.33 16.74
CA PRO A 207 -11.19 -10.55 16.76
C PRO A 207 -11.44 -12.04 17.01
N ARG A 208 -12.09 -12.36 18.13
CA ARG A 208 -12.49 -13.74 18.43
C ARG A 208 -13.38 -14.21 17.31
N ILE A 209 -12.91 -15.18 16.53
CA ILE A 209 -13.81 -16.09 15.83
C ILE A 209 -14.69 -16.65 16.97
N PRO A 210 -16.03 -16.60 16.90
CA PRO A 210 -16.83 -17.34 17.85
C PRO A 210 -16.37 -18.79 17.71
N GLU A 211 -15.62 -19.28 18.70
CA GLU A 211 -15.41 -20.71 18.86
C GLU A 211 -16.82 -21.26 18.97
N GLY A 212 -17.34 -21.77 17.85
CA GLY A 212 -18.48 -22.66 17.88
C GLY A 212 -18.17 -23.75 18.90
N PRO A 213 -19.20 -24.33 19.53
CA PRO A 213 -18.97 -25.42 20.47
C PRO A 213 -18.02 -26.44 19.82
N PRO A 214 -17.01 -26.93 20.56
CA PRO A 214 -16.08 -27.92 20.02
C PRO A 214 -16.91 -29.02 19.33
N PRO A 215 -16.55 -29.47 18.13
CA PRO A 215 -17.35 -30.46 17.43
C PRO A 215 -17.55 -31.64 18.37
N VAL A 216 -18.81 -31.92 18.69
CA VAL A 216 -19.18 -33.08 19.52
C VAL A 216 -18.65 -34.28 18.75
N ARG A 217 -17.65 -34.96 19.33
CA ARG A 217 -16.93 -36.07 18.67
C ARG A 217 -17.55 -37.44 18.94
N THR A 218 -18.69 -37.50 19.62
CA THR A 218 -19.41 -38.76 19.75
C THR A 218 -20.11 -39.06 18.43
N ASP A 219 -19.80 -40.24 17.91
CA ASP A 219 -20.37 -40.87 16.74
C ASP A 219 -20.81 -42.25 17.27
N GLY A 220 -22.08 -42.36 17.65
CA GLY A 220 -22.63 -43.42 18.46
C GLY A 220 -22.87 -44.73 17.70
N ASP A 221 -23.03 -44.67 16.39
CA ASP A 221 -23.20 -45.82 15.50
C ASP A 221 -21.97 -46.09 14.60
N GLY A 222 -21.02 -45.17 14.56
CA GLY A 222 -19.71 -45.35 13.94
C GLY A 222 -19.74 -45.22 12.42
N ASP A 223 -20.70 -44.45 11.88
CA ASP A 223 -20.88 -44.28 10.44
C ASP A 223 -20.00 -43.16 9.84
N GLY A 224 -19.30 -42.40 10.69
CA GLY A 224 -18.40 -41.32 10.30
C GLY A 224 -19.00 -39.92 10.41
N VAL A 225 -20.26 -39.78 10.82
CA VAL A 225 -20.93 -38.50 11.13
C VAL A 225 -21.17 -38.43 12.64
N SER A 226 -20.88 -37.29 13.27
CA SER A 226 -21.08 -37.17 14.71
C SER A 226 -22.56 -37.03 15.07
N ASP A 227 -22.97 -37.55 16.24
CA ASP A 227 -24.36 -37.58 16.73
C ASP A 227 -25.06 -36.20 16.70
N GLY A 228 -24.28 -35.12 16.80
CA GLY A 228 -24.80 -33.75 16.76
C GLY A 228 -25.14 -33.23 15.36
N LEU A 229 -24.64 -33.91 14.32
CA LEU A 229 -24.83 -33.62 12.90
C LEU A 229 -25.58 -34.75 12.17
N ASP A 230 -25.63 -35.95 12.76
CA ASP A 230 -26.31 -37.12 12.21
C ASP A 230 -27.85 -37.00 12.32
N ARG A 231 -28.51 -37.11 11.16
CA ARG A 231 -29.97 -37.11 11.02
C ARG A 231 -30.57 -38.51 11.00
N CYS A 232 -29.75 -39.55 10.84
CA CYS A 232 -30.13 -40.94 10.66
C CYS A 232 -29.44 -41.86 11.70
N PRO A 233 -29.71 -41.69 13.01
CA PRO A 233 -29.04 -42.46 14.05
C PRO A 233 -29.33 -43.96 13.95
N GLY A 234 -28.27 -44.75 14.11
CA GLY A 234 -28.29 -46.21 14.03
C GLY A 234 -27.93 -46.75 12.64
N THR A 235 -27.20 -45.99 11.83
CA THR A 235 -26.69 -46.48 10.56
C THR A 235 -25.73 -47.65 10.78
N PRO A 236 -25.91 -48.80 10.09
CA PRO A 236 -25.01 -49.93 10.27
C PRO A 236 -23.57 -49.60 9.86
N ALA A 237 -22.61 -49.96 10.73
CA ALA A 237 -21.19 -49.75 10.45
C ALA A 237 -20.77 -50.36 9.10
N GLY A 238 -20.14 -49.53 8.25
CA GLY A 238 -19.69 -49.91 6.91
C GLY A 238 -20.64 -49.57 5.76
N VAL A 239 -21.82 -49.02 6.07
CA VAL A 239 -22.69 -48.39 5.06
C VAL A 239 -22.11 -47.02 4.70
N VAL A 240 -22.12 -46.69 3.40
CA VAL A 240 -21.72 -45.36 2.95
C VAL A 240 -22.86 -44.39 3.25
N VAL A 241 -22.55 -43.34 3.99
CA VAL A 241 -23.48 -42.26 4.37
C VAL A 241 -23.15 -40.96 3.66
N ASP A 242 -24.14 -40.06 3.56
CA ASP A 242 -23.94 -38.68 3.10
C ASP A 242 -23.49 -37.75 4.24
N LEU A 243 -23.45 -36.44 3.99
CA LEU A 243 -23.02 -35.43 4.97
C LEU A 243 -24.01 -35.27 6.15
N ASP A 244 -25.22 -35.80 6.03
CA ASP A 244 -26.25 -35.77 7.07
C ASP A 244 -26.30 -37.10 7.85
N GLY A 245 -25.39 -38.05 7.62
CA GLY A 245 -25.37 -39.36 8.30
C GLY A 245 -26.35 -40.39 7.72
N CYS A 246 -26.96 -40.10 6.58
CA CYS A 246 -27.99 -40.96 6.01
C CYS A 246 -27.44 -41.88 4.90
N PRO A 247 -27.87 -43.16 4.82
CA PRO A 247 -27.43 -44.08 3.77
C PRO A 247 -27.70 -43.57 2.36
N ILE A 248 -26.68 -43.60 1.50
CA ILE A 248 -26.87 -43.31 0.07
C ILE A 248 -27.46 -44.52 -0.64
N GLU A 249 -28.61 -44.36 -1.28
CA GLU A 249 -29.22 -45.45 -2.07
C GLU A 249 -28.30 -45.83 -3.25
N GLY A 250 -27.78 -47.07 -3.22
CA GLY A 250 -26.91 -47.63 -4.26
C GLY A 250 -25.67 -48.37 -3.75
N ALA A 251 -25.36 -48.35 -2.45
CA ALA A 251 -24.18 -49.02 -1.89
C ALA A 251 -24.42 -50.46 -1.40
N GLY A 252 -25.41 -51.17 -1.95
CA GLY A 252 -25.84 -52.48 -1.44
C GLY A 252 -26.49 -53.42 -2.46
N GLU A 253 -25.80 -53.76 -3.54
CA GLU A 253 -26.06 -54.98 -4.33
C GLU A 253 -24.69 -55.56 -4.73
N GLY A 254 -24.32 -56.81 -4.55
CA GLY A 254 -25.06 -58.04 -4.36
C GLY A 254 -24.22 -59.14 -5.03
N THR A 255 -23.50 -59.96 -4.27
CA THR A 255 -22.92 -61.20 -4.79
C THR A 255 -23.64 -62.38 -4.14
N SER A 256 -24.71 -62.82 -4.78
CA SER A 256 -25.04 -64.25 -4.79
C SER A 256 -25.89 -64.52 -6.02
N GLY A 257 -25.23 -64.96 -7.09
CA GLY A 257 -25.93 -65.75 -8.08
C GLY A 257 -26.36 -67.07 -7.44
N THR A 258 -27.61 -67.46 -7.65
CA THR A 258 -28.03 -68.86 -7.85
C THR A 258 -29.49 -68.92 -8.31
N ASN A 259 -29.65 -69.38 -9.54
CA ASN A 259 -30.72 -70.16 -10.18
C ASN A 259 -32.12 -70.25 -9.54
N ASP A 260 -33.14 -70.04 -10.37
CA ASP A 260 -34.28 -70.96 -10.53
C ASP A 260 -34.93 -70.64 -11.90
N LYS A 261 -34.91 -71.53 -12.91
CA LYS A 261 -35.70 -72.76 -13.17
C LYS A 261 -36.80 -72.51 -14.20
#